data_AF-A0A0S7ZV46-F1
#
_entry.id   AF-A0A0S7ZV46-F1
#
_cell.length_a   1.000
_cell.length_b   1.000
_cell.length_c   1.000
_cell.angle_alpha   90.00
_cell.angle_beta   90.00
_cell.angle_gamma   90.00
#
_symmetry.space_group_name_H-M   'P 1'
#
loop_
_entity.id
_entity.type
_entity.pdbx_description
1 polymer ?
#
loop_
_entity_poly.entity_id
_entity_poly.type
_entity_poly.pdbx_seq_one_letter_code
_entity_poly.pdbx_strand_id
1 'polypeptide(L)'
;AFQEAVADTLVIKCRRALQETQLNRLVVAGGVSANRRLREKLGQFMHSIRGEVYYPRHEFCTDNGAMIAYAGYLRLSAGQLEPAVINARARWGLKELAPV
;
A
#
# COMPACT_ATOMS: atom_id res chain seq x y z
N ALA A 1 -7.16 5.44 -23.57
CA ALA A 1 -7.98 6.45 -22.85
C ALA A 1 -8.24 6.05 -21.39
N PHE A 2 -8.88 4.90 -21.11
CA PHE A 2 -9.26 4.52 -19.74
C PHE A 2 -8.09 4.42 -18.74
N GLN A 3 -7.05 3.63 -19.07
CA GLN A 3 -5.89 3.45 -18.18
C GLN A 3 -5.20 4.78 -17.85
N GLU A 4 -5.08 5.68 -18.83
CA GLU A 4 -4.53 7.02 -18.60
C GLU A 4 -5.36 7.81 -17.60
N ALA A 5 -6.68 7.87 -17.80
CA ALA A 5 -7.58 8.64 -16.94
C ALA A 5 -7.56 8.12 -15.48
N VAL A 6 -7.53 6.80 -15.30
CA VAL A 6 -7.40 6.18 -13.98
C VAL A 6 -6.05 6.52 -13.35
N ALA A 7 -4.96 6.36 -14.09
CA ALA A 7 -3.62 6.64 -13.58
C ALA A 7 -3.45 8.12 -13.22
N ASP A 8 -3.94 9.05 -14.05
CA ASP A 8 -3.92 10.50 -13.78
C ASP A 8 -4.70 10.84 -12.51
N THR A 9 -5.88 10.26 -12.36
CA THR A 9 -6.71 10.46 -11.16
C THR A 9 -5.97 10.02 -9.91
N LEU A 10 -5.32 8.86 -9.94
CA LEU A 10 -4.54 8.35 -8.80
C LEU A 10 -3.33 9.24 -8.50
N VAL A 11 -2.58 9.69 -9.52
CA VAL A 11 -1.45 10.61 -9.33
C VAL A 11 -1.88 11.92 -8.66
N ILE A 12 -3.03 12.48 -9.07
CA ILE A 12 -3.57 13.71 -8.47
C ILE A 12 -3.92 13.49 -7.00
N LYS A 13 -4.54 12.35 -6.65
CA LYS A 13 -4.90 12.03 -5.27
C LYS A 13 -3.68 11.78 -4.39
N CYS A 14 -2.68 11.04 -4.89
CA CYS A 14 -1.41 10.83 -4.20
C CYS A 14 -0.69 12.16 -3.94
N ARG A 15 -0.66 13.08 -4.92
CA ARG A 15 -0.09 14.42 -4.74
C ARG A 15 -0.75 15.17 -3.59
N ARG A 16 -2.07 15.21 -3.54
CA ARG A 16 -2.83 15.88 -2.48
C ARG A 16 -2.53 15.27 -1.11
N ALA A 17 -2.53 13.94 -1.01
CA ALA A 17 -2.22 13.24 0.24
C ALA A 17 -0.79 13.53 0.73
N LEU A 18 0.21 13.57 -0.16
CA LEU A 18 1.59 13.92 0.21
C LEU A 18 1.71 15.37 0.67
N GLN A 19 0.99 16.30 0.03
CA GLN A 19 0.91 17.70 0.48
C GLN A 19 0.21 17.82 1.85
N GLU A 20 -0.86 17.07 2.09
CA GLU A 20 -1.58 17.11 3.37
C GLU A 20 -0.74 16.50 4.51
N THR A 21 -0.02 15.42 4.24
CA THR A 21 0.76 14.68 5.25
C THR A 21 2.19 15.20 5.42
N GLN A 22 2.67 16.06 4.51
CA GLN A 22 4.06 16.54 4.45
C GLN A 22 5.10 15.39 4.36
N LEU A 23 4.68 14.22 3.90
CA LEU A 23 5.55 13.07 3.67
C LEU A 23 6.18 13.13 2.28
N ASN A 24 7.38 12.57 2.15
CA ASN A 24 8.10 12.48 0.87
C ASN A 24 8.28 11.04 0.35
N ARG A 25 7.55 10.10 0.94
CA ARG A 25 7.58 8.68 0.58
C ARG A 25 6.17 8.20 0.25
N LEU A 26 6.04 7.53 -0.89
CA LEU A 26 4.80 6.91 -1.34
C LEU A 26 4.98 5.40 -1.44
N VAL A 27 4.09 4.64 -0.78
CA VAL A 27 4.03 3.18 -0.93
C VAL A 27 2.76 2.85 -1.72
N VAL A 28 2.89 2.02 -2.75
CA VAL A 28 1.76 1.58 -3.58
C VAL A 28 1.67 0.06 -3.53
N ALA A 29 0.59 -0.46 -2.96
CA ALA A 29 0.35 -1.89 -2.77
C ALA A 29 -1.02 -2.32 -3.36
N GLY A 30 -1.30 -3.62 -3.35
CA GLY A 30 -2.50 -4.23 -3.94
C GLY A 30 -2.36 -4.52 -5.44
N GLY A 31 -3.26 -5.32 -6.01
CA GLY A 31 -3.07 -5.87 -7.37
C GLY A 31 -2.87 -4.81 -8.46
N VAL A 32 -3.57 -3.68 -8.37
CA VAL A 32 -3.46 -2.55 -9.32
C VAL A 32 -2.08 -1.90 -9.27
N SER A 33 -1.32 -2.04 -8.18
CA SER A 33 0.06 -1.55 -8.09
C SER A 33 1.02 -2.23 -9.07
N ALA A 34 0.66 -3.41 -9.62
CA ALA A 34 1.42 -4.07 -10.68
C ALA A 34 1.29 -3.38 -12.06
N ASN A 35 0.38 -2.41 -12.21
CA ASN A 35 0.16 -1.72 -13.47
C ASN A 35 1.36 -0.84 -13.86
N ARG A 36 2.04 -1.20 -14.96
CA ARG A 36 3.27 -0.49 -15.41
C ARG A 36 3.05 0.99 -15.66
N ARG A 37 1.93 1.36 -16.30
CA ARG A 37 1.64 2.76 -16.60
C ARG A 37 1.43 3.60 -15.35
N LEU A 38 0.75 3.05 -14.34
CA LEU A 38 0.62 3.70 -13.04
C LEU A 38 1.99 3.89 -12.37
N ARG A 39 2.85 2.85 -12.40
CA ARG A 39 4.22 2.94 -11.86
C ARG A 39 5.05 4.03 -12.53
N GLU A 40 5.01 4.11 -13.86
CA GLU A 40 5.69 5.15 -14.64
C GLU A 40 5.24 6.55 -14.23
N LYS A 41 3.94 6.83 -14.20
CA LYS A 41 3.42 8.17 -13.90
C LYS A 41 3.69 8.59 -12.46
N LEU A 42 3.53 7.67 -11.51
CA LEU A 42 3.87 7.94 -10.11
C LEU A 42 5.38 8.10 -9.91
N GLY A 43 6.21 7.29 -10.58
CA GLY A 43 7.66 7.43 -10.55
C GLY A 43 8.13 8.79 -11.08
N GLN A 44 7.61 9.22 -12.23
CA GLN A 44 7.89 10.55 -12.79
C GLN A 44 7.46 11.68 -11.84
N PHE A 45 6.25 11.59 -11.29
CA PHE A 45 5.76 12.56 -10.33
C PHE A 45 6.62 12.62 -9.06
N MET A 46 6.92 11.48 -8.44
CA MET A 46 7.72 11.44 -7.23
C MET A 46 9.15 11.94 -7.47
N HIS A 47 9.75 11.60 -8.61
CA HIS A 47 11.05 12.16 -9.01
C HIS A 47 11.01 13.69 -9.12
N SER A 48 9.95 14.26 -9.72
CA SER A 48 9.81 15.73 -9.86
C SER A 48 9.74 16.50 -8.54
N ILE A 49 9.33 15.84 -7.45
CA ILE A 49 9.28 16.43 -6.11
C ILE A 49 10.46 15.97 -5.23
N ARG A 50 11.45 15.28 -5.81
CA ARG A 50 12.58 14.66 -5.08
C ARG A 50 12.12 13.70 -3.97
N GLY A 51 11.05 12.96 -4.23
CA GLY A 51 10.51 11.95 -3.34
C GLY A 51 10.78 10.53 -3.81
N GLU A 52 10.37 9.57 -2.99
CA GLU A 52 10.61 8.15 -3.23
C GLU A 52 9.29 7.40 -3.37
N VAL A 53 9.23 6.47 -4.32
CA VAL A 53 8.10 5.57 -4.49
C VAL A 53 8.53 4.12 -4.37
N TYR A 54 7.75 3.35 -3.62
CA TYR A 54 8.03 1.95 -3.32
C TYR A 54 6.90 1.05 -3.79
N TYR A 55 7.28 -0.06 -4.40
CA TYR A 55 6.37 -1.09 -4.89
C TYR A 55 6.85 -2.47 -4.43
N PRO A 56 5.93 -3.39 -4.11
CA PRO A 56 6.28 -4.80 -4.01
C PRO A 56 6.79 -5.34 -5.36
N ARG A 57 7.54 -6.45 -5.29
CA ARG A 57 7.76 -7.33 -6.45
C ARG A 57 6.40 -7.77 -7.01
N HIS A 58 6.33 -8.03 -8.31
CA HIS A 58 5.06 -8.32 -8.99
C HIS A 58 4.32 -9.50 -8.35
N GLU A 59 5.04 -10.57 -7.97
CA GLU A 59 4.51 -11.74 -7.27
C GLU A 59 3.88 -11.45 -5.89
N PHE A 60 4.18 -10.28 -5.31
CA PHE A 60 3.65 -9.83 -4.02
C PHE A 60 2.64 -8.68 -4.13
N CYS A 61 2.27 -8.27 -5.34
CA CYS A 61 1.29 -7.20 -5.52
C CYS A 61 -0.15 -7.70 -5.31
N THR A 62 -0.46 -8.92 -5.76
CA THR A 62 -1.77 -9.57 -5.56
C THR A 62 -1.82 -10.33 -4.24
N ASP A 63 -3.02 -10.73 -3.83
CA ASP A 63 -3.22 -11.48 -2.59
C ASP A 63 -2.37 -12.75 -2.57
N ASN A 64 -1.59 -12.91 -1.50
CA ASN A 64 -0.65 -14.03 -1.34
C ASN A 64 -0.44 -14.35 0.14
N GLY A 65 0.02 -15.58 0.43
CA GLY A 65 0.29 -16.00 1.82
C GLY A 65 1.51 -15.32 2.45
N ALA A 66 2.48 -14.86 1.64
CA ALA A 66 3.70 -14.25 2.16
C ALA A 66 3.44 -12.93 2.88
N MET A 67 2.53 -12.09 2.37
CA MET A 67 2.15 -10.84 3.05
C MET A 67 1.46 -11.10 4.39
N ILE A 68 0.66 -12.17 4.50
CA ILE A 68 -0.02 -12.55 5.73
C ILE A 68 0.99 -13.08 6.75
N ALA A 69 1.90 -13.96 6.33
CA ALA A 69 2.97 -14.47 7.18
C ALA A 69 3.86 -13.33 7.72
N TYR A 70 4.23 -12.38 6.86
CA TYR A 70 5.06 -11.25 7.25
C TYR A 70 4.33 -10.29 8.21
N ALA A 71 3.07 -9.94 7.91
CA ALA A 71 2.27 -9.10 8.80
C ALA A 71 2.04 -9.77 10.18
N GLY A 72 1.78 -11.09 10.19
CA GLY A 72 1.67 -11.87 11.42
C GLY A 72 2.97 -11.89 12.23
N TYR A 73 4.11 -12.10 11.57
CA TYR A 73 5.43 -12.03 12.22
C TYR A 73 5.68 -10.65 12.85
N LEU A 74 5.40 -9.56 12.14
CA LEU A 74 5.57 -8.20 12.66
C LEU A 74 4.71 -7.94 13.90
N ARG A 75 3.44 -8.35 13.85
CA ARG A 75 2.49 -8.22 14.96
C ARG A 75 2.93 -9.02 16.19
N LEU A 76 3.31 -10.28 15.98
CA LEU A 76 3.84 -11.16 17.03
C LEU A 76 5.13 -10.58 17.64
N SER A 77 6.03 -10.05 16.81
CA SER A 77 7.28 -9.42 17.24
C SER A 77 7.05 -8.14 18.05
N ALA A 78 5.94 -7.44 17.83
CA ALA A 78 5.50 -6.30 18.63
C ALA A 78 4.76 -6.71 19.92
N GLY A 79 4.77 -8.00 20.28
CA GLY A 79 4.14 -8.51 21.50
C GLY A 79 2.63 -8.68 21.42
N GLN A 80 2.04 -8.58 20.23
CA GLN A 80 0.61 -8.81 20.05
C GLN A 80 0.33 -10.31 20.00
N LEU A 81 -0.49 -10.76 20.94
CA LEU A 81 -0.89 -12.15 21.10
C LEU A 81 -2.40 -12.24 21.10
N GLU A 82 -2.94 -13.25 20.44
CA GLU A 82 -4.37 -13.57 20.48
C GLU A 82 -4.57 -14.95 21.11
N PRO A 83 -5.72 -15.20 21.76
CA PRO A 83 -6.09 -16.55 22.18
C PRO A 83 -6.10 -17.52 20.99
N ALA A 84 -5.99 -18.81 21.27
CA ALA A 84 -6.08 -19.87 20.25
C ALA A 84 -7.53 -20.08 19.75
N VAL A 85 -8.18 -18.99 19.33
CA VAL A 85 -9.54 -18.95 18.80
C VAL A 85 -9.50 -18.17 17.49
N ILE A 86 -10.07 -18.76 16.44
CA ILE A 86 -10.17 -18.09 15.14
C ILE A 86 -11.47 -17.31 15.11
N ASN A 87 -11.37 -15.98 15.03
CA ASN A 87 -12.52 -15.09 14.86
C ASN A 87 -12.42 -14.31 13.54
N ALA A 88 -13.20 -14.72 12.54
CA ALA A 88 -13.17 -14.10 11.23
C ALA A 88 -14.12 -12.89 11.14
N ARG A 89 -13.61 -11.75 10.69
CA ARG A 89 -14.39 -10.52 10.47
C ARG A 89 -14.48 -10.20 8.98
N ALA A 90 -15.65 -10.43 8.37
CA ALA A 90 -15.88 -10.18 6.94
C ALA A 90 -15.76 -8.70 6.55
N ARG A 91 -16.05 -7.79 7.49
CA ARG A 91 -15.82 -6.35 7.35
C ARG A 91 -14.93 -5.92 8.52
N TRP A 92 -13.68 -5.59 8.20
CA TRP A 92 -12.70 -5.20 9.20
C TRP A 92 -11.99 -3.94 8.73
N GLY A 93 -12.26 -2.81 9.41
CA GLY A 93 -11.64 -1.54 9.06
C GLY A 93 -10.18 -1.49 9.48
N LEU A 94 -9.29 -1.07 8.57
CA LEU A 94 -7.84 -0.98 8.86
C LEU A 94 -7.53 -0.07 10.07
N LYS A 95 -8.36 0.96 10.29
CA LYS A 95 -8.23 1.91 11.42
C LYS A 95 -8.59 1.31 12.78
N GLU A 96 -9.24 0.15 12.82
CA GLU A 96 -9.56 -0.56 14.07
C GLU A 96 -8.35 -1.33 14.62
N LEU A 97 -7.30 -1.51 13.83
CA LEU A 97 -6.08 -2.19 14.26
C LEU A 97 -5.28 -1.29 15.20
N ALA A 98 -4.80 -1.87 16.31
CA ALA A 98 -3.76 -1.23 17.10
C ALA A 98 -2.51 -0.97 16.24
N PRO A 99 -1.71 0.07 16.51
CA PRO A 99 -0.39 0.20 15.90
C PRO A 99 0.50 -1.01 16.23
N VAL A 100 1.48 -1.30 15.36
CA VAL A 100 2.57 -2.26 15.61
C VAL A 100 3.75 -1.49 16.18
#